data_AF-A0A1S4C8L7-F1
#
_entry.id   AF-A0A1S4C8L7-F1
#
_cell.length_a   1.000
_cell.length_b   1.000
_cell.length_c   1.000
_cell.angle_alpha   90.00
_cell.angle_beta   90.00
_cell.angle_gamma   90.00
#
_symmetry.space_group_name_H-M   'P 1'
#
loop_
_entity.id
_entity.type
_entity.pdbx_description
1 polymer ?
#
loop_
_entity_poly.entity_id
_entity_poly.type
_entity_poly.pdbx_seq_one_letter_code
_entity_poly.pdbx_strand_id
1 'polypeptide(L)'
;MSDYYPEELMVQIFSRLPPKSLLRFRCISKSWNSQISSPEFISLHTLRILLKPSTGTIMRYFSTIERKERYLIVRRDASAYVDPVITLGSPFSGRVRYYCRIVGVCNGVVCLSNDLFGYDNLLVLWNPRISRCLTLSTPAHCCDNVWTYKFVFGFGFAIKMRDYKVVKVAYTHGDYQDLAPPKVEVYALSSGIWKEFDGFIPDTGVIEYFWTQAVVCGKVHWTAYKRTGEGRRVENLIMVFDLNDEIFQELSLPEVLVNEIPLNLNAAECRELLVVYQYDIRIWSSSCSIRVMKQYGDTESWSKEYNVALGHEHLMVLGISDNSEILLTESIGMLALYNPETQKKESFCIPGTEYSFYFDTYQESLVLLDKGVVLPPLDLPSEKTTDDDEDEENDAENAPQSWMHYLMHQYLTAFLGAGNI
;
A
#
# COMPACT_ATOMS: atom_id res chain seq x y z
N MET A 1 19.91 37.47 -10.02
CA MET A 1 20.43 37.72 -8.66
C MET A 1 20.34 36.43 -7.84
N SER A 2 21.11 35.37 -8.16
CA SER A 2 21.26 34.20 -7.28
C SER A 2 22.72 33.91 -6.93
N ASP A 3 23.63 34.86 -7.14
CA ASP A 3 25.07 34.62 -7.17
C ASP A 3 25.78 34.72 -5.81
N TYR A 4 25.08 34.51 -4.68
CA TYR A 4 25.66 34.78 -3.34
C TYR A 4 25.73 33.60 -2.37
N TYR A 5 25.23 32.40 -2.72
CA TYR A 5 25.36 31.23 -1.86
C TYR A 5 25.92 30.04 -2.64
N PRO A 6 26.94 29.32 -2.10
CA PRO A 6 27.42 28.07 -2.66
C PRO A 6 26.26 27.10 -2.95
N GLU A 7 26.31 26.47 -4.11
CA GLU A 7 25.25 25.56 -4.58
C GLU A 7 25.02 24.42 -3.57
N GLU A 8 26.10 23.94 -2.94
CA GLU A 8 26.08 22.89 -1.93
C GLU A 8 25.28 23.30 -0.69
N LEU A 9 25.38 24.56 -0.26
CA LEU A 9 24.61 25.07 0.87
C LEU A 9 23.12 25.11 0.54
N MET A 10 22.77 25.51 -0.68
CA MET A 10 21.37 25.51 -1.13
C MET A 10 20.80 24.08 -1.18
N VAL A 11 21.56 23.10 -1.70
CA VAL A 11 21.18 21.67 -1.65
C VAL A 11 20.91 21.26 -0.21
N GLN A 12 21.80 21.60 0.73
CA GLN A 12 21.64 21.23 2.13
C GLN A 12 20.40 21.84 2.78
N ILE A 13 20.11 23.11 2.49
CA ILE A 13 18.92 23.81 2.96
C ILE A 13 17.67 23.16 2.38
N PHE A 14 17.58 23.05 1.05
CA PHE A 14 16.42 22.51 0.35
C PHE A 14 16.10 21.09 0.78
N SER A 15 17.13 20.24 0.94
CA SER A 15 16.92 18.86 1.35
C SER A 15 16.41 18.68 2.79
N ARG A 16 16.26 19.76 3.59
CA ARG A 16 15.57 19.73 4.90
C ARG A 16 14.11 20.15 4.82
N LEU A 17 13.71 20.78 3.72
CA LEU A 17 12.37 21.33 3.53
C LEU A 17 11.36 20.25 3.12
N PRO A 18 10.07 20.42 3.45
CA PRO A 18 9.03 19.50 3.02
C PRO A 18 8.81 19.58 1.50
N PRO A 19 8.37 18.48 0.85
CA PRO A 19 8.08 18.45 -0.59
C PRO A 19 7.21 19.62 -1.07
N LYS A 20 6.17 19.99 -0.29
CA LYS A 20 5.28 21.11 -0.61
C LYS A 20 6.01 22.44 -0.81
N SER A 21 6.98 22.77 0.04
CA SER A 21 7.75 24.01 -0.08
C SER A 21 8.70 23.95 -1.26
N LEU A 22 9.34 22.80 -1.48
CA LEU A 22 10.25 22.58 -2.60
C LEU A 22 9.55 22.75 -3.95
N LEU A 23 8.34 22.21 -4.10
CA LEU A 23 7.54 22.39 -5.32
C LEU A 23 7.24 23.88 -5.60
N ARG A 24 7.00 24.70 -4.57
CA ARG A 24 6.81 26.15 -4.74
C ARG A 24 8.11 26.85 -5.12
N PHE A 25 9.23 26.43 -4.55
CA PHE A 25 10.54 27.04 -4.80
C PHE A 25 11.05 26.82 -6.23
N ARG A 26 10.59 25.78 -6.91
CA ARG A 26 10.82 25.58 -8.35
C ARG A 26 10.32 26.75 -9.19
N CYS A 27 9.29 27.47 -8.75
CA CYS A 27 8.73 28.61 -9.49
C CYS A 27 9.56 29.89 -9.34
N ILE A 28 10.55 29.92 -8.42
CA ILE A 28 11.31 31.13 -8.10
C ILE A 28 12.43 31.37 -9.13
N SER A 29 13.13 30.31 -9.56
CA SER A 29 14.19 30.44 -10.57
C SER A 29 14.41 29.14 -11.36
N LYS A 30 14.96 29.28 -12.57
CA LYS A 30 15.35 28.12 -13.41
C LYS A 30 16.42 27.26 -12.74
N SER A 31 17.38 27.90 -12.04
CA SER A 31 18.43 27.21 -11.31
C SER A 31 17.84 26.34 -10.19
N TRP A 32 16.95 26.90 -9.36
CA TRP A 32 16.32 26.15 -8.27
C TRP A 32 15.42 25.04 -8.80
N ASN A 33 14.68 25.29 -9.89
CA ASN A 33 13.91 24.24 -10.54
C ASN A 33 14.79 23.07 -10.99
N SER A 34 15.92 23.36 -11.66
CA SER A 34 16.86 22.33 -12.13
C SER A 34 17.45 21.54 -10.98
N GLN A 35 17.88 22.22 -9.91
CA GLN A 35 18.46 21.57 -8.74
C GLN A 35 17.45 20.67 -8.03
N ILE A 36 16.24 21.16 -7.75
CA ILE A 36 15.19 20.41 -7.04
C ILE A 36 14.65 19.24 -7.88
N SER A 37 14.64 19.38 -9.21
CA SER A 37 14.17 18.33 -10.13
C SER A 37 15.26 17.34 -10.52
N SER A 38 16.49 17.48 -10.02
CA SER A 38 17.58 16.55 -10.33
C SER A 38 17.38 15.19 -9.64
N PRO A 39 17.68 14.07 -10.30
CA PRO A 39 17.60 12.74 -9.69
C PRO A 39 18.44 12.61 -8.40
N GLU A 40 19.62 13.24 -8.37
CA GLU A 40 20.53 13.23 -7.23
C GLU A 40 19.90 13.93 -6.01
N PHE A 41 19.28 15.10 -6.23
CA PHE A 41 18.58 15.81 -5.17
C PHE A 41 17.37 15.03 -4.66
N ILE A 42 16.56 14.46 -5.57
CA ILE A 42 15.38 13.66 -5.21
C ILE A 42 15.81 12.45 -4.36
N SER A 43 16.85 11.72 -4.78
CA SER A 43 17.40 10.58 -4.04
C SER A 43 17.90 11.00 -2.64
N LEU A 44 18.67 12.09 -2.56
CA LEU A 44 19.18 12.62 -1.28
C LEU A 44 18.04 13.10 -0.37
N HIS A 45 17.00 13.72 -0.93
CA HIS A 45 15.83 14.15 -0.18
C HIS A 45 15.03 12.96 0.37
N THR A 46 14.82 11.92 -0.43
CA THR A 46 14.19 10.66 0.01
C THR A 46 14.95 10.03 1.17
N LEU A 47 16.27 9.94 1.10
CA LEU A 47 17.08 9.40 2.21
C LEU A 47 16.94 10.22 3.50
N ARG A 48 16.81 11.54 3.41
CA ARG A 48 16.59 12.37 4.60
C ARG A 48 15.19 12.24 5.17
N ILE A 49 14.20 12.02 4.30
CA ILE A 49 12.83 11.78 4.72
C ILE A 49 12.71 10.43 5.45
N LEU A 50 13.45 9.41 5.02
CA LEU A 50 13.51 8.10 5.69
C LEU A 50 13.97 8.16 7.15
N LEU A 51 14.69 9.22 7.54
CA LEU A 51 15.15 9.44 8.92
C LEU A 51 14.11 10.16 9.79
N LYS A 52 12.96 10.52 9.22
CA LYS A 52 11.89 11.25 9.91
C LYS A 52 10.68 10.33 10.10
N PRO A 53 9.88 10.56 11.15
CA PRO A 53 8.59 9.91 11.29
C PRO A 53 7.69 10.16 10.08
N SER A 54 6.79 9.21 9.81
CA SER A 54 5.80 9.34 8.74
C SER A 54 4.99 10.63 8.86
N THR A 55 4.75 11.28 7.73
CA THR A 55 3.97 12.53 7.65
C THR A 55 2.46 12.33 7.69
N GLY A 56 1.98 11.09 7.79
CA GLY A 56 0.57 10.79 7.71
C GLY A 56 0.26 9.35 7.33
N THR A 57 -0.98 9.13 6.91
CA THR A 57 -1.48 7.84 6.42
C THR A 57 -2.28 8.01 5.15
N ILE A 58 -2.40 6.91 4.40
CA ILE A 58 -3.20 6.82 3.19
C ILE A 58 -4.25 5.73 3.35
N MET A 59 -5.47 6.06 2.98
CA MET A 59 -6.57 5.13 2.91
C MET A 59 -7.14 5.14 1.49
N ARG A 60 -7.51 3.98 0.98
CA ARG A 60 -8.20 3.84 -0.31
C ARG A 60 -9.46 3.02 -0.11
N TYR A 61 -10.54 3.41 -0.80
CA TYR A 61 -11.77 2.64 -0.88
C TYR A 61 -12.52 2.93 -2.19
N PHE A 62 -13.42 2.04 -2.58
CA PHE A 62 -14.32 2.25 -3.71
C PHE A 62 -15.68 2.69 -3.17
N SER A 63 -16.03 3.96 -3.40
CA SER A 63 -17.28 4.57 -2.92
C SER A 63 -18.48 3.93 -3.62
N THR A 64 -19.42 3.38 -2.86
CA THR A 64 -20.65 2.80 -3.42
C THR A 64 -21.63 3.86 -3.87
N ILE A 65 -21.61 5.04 -3.23
CA ILE A 65 -22.45 6.19 -3.59
C ILE A 65 -22.01 6.76 -4.94
N GLU A 66 -20.72 7.04 -5.06
CA GLU A 66 -20.19 7.76 -6.23
C GLU A 66 -19.70 6.82 -7.33
N ARG A 67 -19.66 5.52 -7.04
CA ARG A 67 -19.21 4.45 -7.94
C ARG A 67 -17.82 4.73 -8.51
N LYS A 68 -16.92 5.29 -7.68
CA LYS A 68 -15.54 5.61 -8.03
C LYS A 68 -14.58 5.33 -6.89
N GLU A 69 -13.34 5.08 -7.26
CA GLU A 69 -12.24 4.89 -6.32
C GLU A 69 -11.78 6.24 -5.73
N ARG A 70 -11.62 6.25 -4.40
CA ARG A 70 -11.22 7.40 -3.59
C ARG A 70 -9.97 7.07 -2.80
N TYR A 71 -9.08 8.05 -2.70
CA TYR A 71 -7.91 8.02 -1.84
C TYR A 71 -8.01 9.17 -0.84
N LEU A 72 -7.80 8.89 0.44
CA LEU A 72 -7.75 9.85 1.52
C LEU A 72 -6.33 9.85 2.07
N ILE A 73 -5.72 11.04 2.16
CA ILE A 73 -4.43 11.22 2.83
C ILE A 73 -4.66 12.08 4.05
N VAL A 74 -4.41 11.53 5.23
CA VAL A 74 -4.46 12.28 6.49
C VAL A 74 -3.04 12.67 6.84
N ARG A 75 -2.77 13.97 6.96
CA ARG A 75 -1.43 14.48 7.27
C ARG A 75 -1.30 14.74 8.75
N ARG A 76 -0.25 14.20 9.36
CA ARG A 76 0.15 14.54 10.73
C ARG A 76 0.80 15.92 10.72
N ASP A 77 0.08 16.95 11.16
CA ASP A 77 0.62 18.31 11.26
C ASP A 77 0.61 18.76 12.73
N ALA A 78 1.80 18.72 13.36
CA ALA A 78 1.99 19.11 14.76
C ALA A 78 1.60 20.58 15.05
N SER A 79 1.42 21.42 14.02
CA SER A 79 1.00 22.81 14.17
C SER A 79 -0.50 23.04 13.95
N ALA A 80 -1.24 22.02 13.51
CA ALA A 80 -2.67 22.10 13.26
C ALA A 80 -3.47 21.52 14.44
N TYR A 81 -4.61 22.14 14.76
CA TYR A 81 -5.55 21.59 15.74
C TYR A 81 -6.25 20.33 15.22
N VAL A 82 -6.30 20.14 13.90
CA VAL A 82 -6.90 19.00 13.22
C VAL A 82 -6.02 18.64 12.02
N ASP A 83 -5.66 17.38 11.90
CA ASP A 83 -4.89 16.86 10.78
C ASP A 83 -5.63 17.08 9.45
N PRO A 84 -5.03 17.77 8.46
CA PRO A 84 -5.72 18.03 7.21
C PRO A 84 -5.86 16.75 6.39
N VAL A 85 -7.11 16.42 6.02
CA VAL A 85 -7.44 15.32 5.11
C VAL A 85 -7.51 15.82 3.67
N ILE A 86 -6.79 15.14 2.77
CA ILE A 86 -6.79 15.42 1.34
C ILE A 86 -7.49 14.25 0.64
N THR A 87 -8.59 14.55 -0.04
CA THR A 87 -9.28 13.57 -0.87
C THR A 87 -8.82 13.67 -2.32
N LEU A 88 -8.40 12.54 -2.88
CA LEU A 88 -7.96 12.41 -4.26
C LEU A 88 -8.86 11.39 -4.96
N GLY A 89 -9.20 11.65 -6.22
CA GLY A 89 -9.83 10.66 -7.09
C GLY A 89 -8.80 9.71 -7.67
N SER A 90 -9.29 8.66 -8.33
CA SER A 90 -8.42 7.67 -8.95
C SER A 90 -7.52 8.29 -10.02
N PRO A 91 -6.21 7.96 -10.03
CA PRO A 91 -5.34 8.30 -11.16
C PRO A 91 -5.74 7.58 -12.47
N PHE A 92 -6.73 6.68 -12.43
CA PHE A 92 -7.15 5.84 -13.54
C PHE A 92 -8.65 5.91 -13.88
N SER A 93 -9.33 7.02 -13.53
CA SER A 93 -10.73 7.23 -13.92
C SER A 93 -10.95 6.85 -15.39
N GLY A 94 -11.73 5.78 -15.64
CA GLY A 94 -12.05 5.27 -16.97
C GLY A 94 -11.16 4.15 -17.55
N ARG A 95 -10.04 3.79 -16.92
CA ARG A 95 -9.20 2.65 -17.36
C ARG A 95 -9.48 1.33 -16.63
N VAL A 96 -10.15 1.41 -15.48
CA VAL A 96 -10.44 0.24 -14.63
C VAL A 96 -11.93 0.19 -14.35
N ARG A 97 -12.51 -1.01 -14.42
CA ARG A 97 -13.95 -1.24 -14.22
C ARG A 97 -14.41 -1.03 -12.77
N TYR A 98 -13.52 -1.28 -11.82
CA TYR A 98 -13.75 -1.14 -10.39
C TYR A 98 -12.62 -0.33 -9.75
N TYR A 99 -11.63 -0.99 -9.14
CA TYR A 99 -10.52 -0.37 -8.45
C TYR A 99 -9.21 -1.14 -8.71
N CYS A 100 -8.07 -0.47 -8.53
CA CYS A 100 -6.76 -1.10 -8.62
C CYS A 100 -6.40 -1.75 -7.29
N ARG A 101 -5.56 -2.79 -7.32
CA ARG A 101 -4.86 -3.24 -6.12
C ARG A 101 -3.74 -2.28 -5.78
N ILE A 102 -3.60 -1.95 -4.51
CA ILE A 102 -2.37 -1.34 -4.00
C ILE A 102 -1.42 -2.49 -3.66
N VAL A 103 -0.33 -2.60 -4.42
CA VAL A 103 0.73 -3.58 -4.15
C VAL A 103 1.43 -3.19 -2.84
N GLY A 104 1.71 -1.90 -2.67
CA GLY A 104 2.23 -1.33 -1.43
C GLY A 104 2.44 0.16 -1.53
N VAL A 105 2.65 0.79 -0.37
CA VAL A 105 3.02 2.21 -0.25
C VAL A 105 4.44 2.27 0.28
N CYS A 106 5.30 3.04 -0.38
CA CYS A 106 6.69 3.17 0.05
C CYS A 106 7.17 4.59 -0.19
N ASN A 107 7.53 5.30 0.88
CA ASN A 107 8.24 6.58 0.81
C ASN A 107 7.57 7.59 -0.16
N GLY A 108 6.25 7.67 -0.12
CA GLY A 108 5.45 8.62 -0.91
C GLY A 108 5.06 8.16 -2.31
N VAL A 109 5.47 6.95 -2.69
CA VAL A 109 5.07 6.30 -3.93
C VAL A 109 4.11 5.18 -3.61
N VAL A 110 3.00 5.13 -4.33
CA VAL A 110 1.98 4.08 -4.29
C VAL A 110 2.17 3.22 -5.53
N CYS A 111 2.37 1.91 -5.36
CA CYS A 111 2.40 0.97 -6.47
C CYS A 111 1.02 0.36 -6.67
N LEU A 112 0.46 0.56 -7.87
CA LEU A 112 -0.89 0.16 -8.24
C LEU A 112 -0.84 -0.91 -9.33
N SER A 113 -1.68 -1.94 -9.20
CA SER A 113 -1.81 -3.05 -10.14
C SER A 113 -3.26 -3.24 -10.56
N ASN A 114 -3.50 -3.45 -11.86
CA ASN A 114 -4.81 -3.82 -12.39
C ASN A 114 -4.90 -5.35 -12.61
N ASP A 115 -4.76 -6.12 -11.53
CA ASP A 115 -4.73 -7.60 -11.56
C ASP A 115 -5.95 -8.26 -10.87
N LEU A 116 -6.82 -7.48 -10.20
CA LEU A 116 -7.95 -8.04 -9.43
C LEU A 116 -9.11 -8.52 -10.31
N PHE A 117 -9.39 -7.84 -11.41
CA PHE A 117 -10.61 -8.04 -12.22
C PHE A 117 -10.36 -8.09 -13.73
N GLY A 118 -9.09 -8.11 -14.16
CA GLY A 118 -8.70 -8.07 -15.56
C GLY A 118 -7.32 -8.71 -15.80
N TYR A 119 -6.97 -8.89 -17.07
CA TYR A 119 -5.72 -9.54 -17.51
C TYR A 119 -4.66 -8.53 -17.97
N ASP A 120 -4.92 -7.23 -17.81
CA ASP A 120 -4.14 -6.18 -18.46
C ASP A 120 -2.77 -5.94 -17.79
N ASN A 121 -2.48 -6.61 -16.65
CA ASN A 121 -1.20 -6.60 -15.92
C ASN A 121 -0.58 -5.20 -15.78
N LEU A 122 -1.42 -4.16 -15.76
CA LEU A 122 -1.00 -2.78 -15.78
C LEU A 122 -0.44 -2.43 -14.40
N LEU A 123 0.86 -2.13 -14.36
CA LEU A 123 1.53 -1.63 -13.17
C LEU A 123 1.83 -0.15 -13.30
N VAL A 124 1.56 0.59 -12.23
CA VAL A 124 1.81 2.03 -12.19
C VAL A 124 2.38 2.44 -10.85
N LEU A 125 3.43 3.26 -10.90
CA LEU A 125 3.94 3.98 -9.74
C LEU A 125 3.31 5.37 -9.72
N TRP A 126 2.67 5.73 -8.62
CA TRP A 126 1.99 7.01 -8.47
C TRP A 126 2.54 7.75 -7.26
N ASN A 127 2.87 9.03 -7.44
CA ASN A 127 3.15 9.95 -6.33
C ASN A 127 1.94 10.90 -6.19
N PRO A 128 1.06 10.66 -5.19
CA PRO A 128 -0.12 11.49 -4.95
C PRO A 128 0.23 12.94 -4.65
N ARG A 129 1.39 13.20 -4.01
CA ARG A 129 1.76 14.54 -3.54
C ARG A 129 2.02 15.52 -4.68
N ILE A 130 2.58 15.01 -5.78
CA ILE A 130 2.96 15.81 -6.95
C ILE A 130 2.04 15.56 -8.15
N SER A 131 1.00 14.73 -7.96
CA SER A 131 0.06 14.30 -9.00
C SER A 131 0.77 13.75 -10.24
N ARG A 132 1.80 12.91 -10.06
CA ARG A 132 2.52 12.28 -11.18
C ARG A 132 2.46 10.78 -11.10
N CYS A 133 2.33 10.13 -12.25
CA CYS A 133 2.36 8.68 -12.35
C CYS A 133 3.32 8.20 -13.45
N LEU A 134 3.84 7.00 -13.28
CA LEU A 134 4.69 6.31 -14.24
C LEU A 134 4.12 4.91 -14.46
N THR A 135 3.56 4.68 -15.64
CA THR A 135 3.17 3.33 -16.08
C THR A 135 4.43 2.53 -16.39
N LEU A 136 4.55 1.35 -15.80
CA LEU A 136 5.66 0.45 -16.05
C LEU A 136 5.43 -0.30 -17.35
N SER A 137 6.51 -0.58 -18.08
CA SER A 137 6.44 -1.48 -19.24
C SER A 137 5.95 -2.85 -18.79
N THR A 138 5.21 -3.53 -19.66
CA THR A 138 4.81 -4.91 -19.42
C THR A 138 6.08 -5.79 -19.37
N PRO A 139 6.23 -6.66 -18.37
CA PRO A 139 7.39 -7.56 -18.29
C PRO A 139 7.49 -8.43 -19.56
N ALA A 140 8.71 -8.63 -20.06
CA ALA A 140 8.95 -9.24 -21.37
C ALA A 140 8.48 -10.70 -21.45
N HIS A 141 8.48 -11.40 -20.32
CA HIS A 141 8.07 -12.80 -20.23
C HIS A 141 6.63 -12.94 -19.71
N CYS A 142 5.73 -12.11 -20.23
CA CYS A 142 4.31 -12.37 -20.14
C CYS A 142 4.04 -13.74 -20.76
N CYS A 143 3.77 -14.70 -19.88
CA CYS A 143 3.60 -16.11 -20.18
C CYS A 143 2.65 -16.27 -21.38
N ASP A 144 3.14 -16.92 -22.46
CA ASP A 144 2.42 -17.09 -23.73
C ASP A 144 1.03 -17.75 -23.56
N ASN A 145 0.78 -18.38 -22.41
CA ASN A 145 -0.52 -18.88 -21.97
C ASN A 145 -0.89 -18.31 -20.59
N VAL A 146 -1.66 -17.22 -20.60
CA VAL A 146 -2.16 -16.50 -19.40
C VAL A 146 -3.00 -17.40 -18.48
N TRP A 147 -3.59 -18.47 -19.01
CA TRP A 147 -4.41 -19.43 -18.26
C TRP A 147 -3.61 -20.35 -17.32
N THR A 148 -2.30 -20.46 -17.54
CA THR A 148 -1.41 -21.41 -16.84
C THR A 148 -0.52 -20.76 -15.80
N TYR A 149 -0.63 -19.47 -15.51
CA TYR A 149 0.25 -18.81 -14.53
C TYR A 149 -0.50 -17.84 -13.62
N LYS A 150 -0.12 -17.83 -12.35
CA LYS A 150 -0.51 -16.84 -11.36
C LYS A 150 0.74 -16.06 -10.94
N PHE A 151 0.56 -14.86 -10.40
CA PHE A 151 1.70 -14.04 -9.99
C PHE A 151 1.37 -13.22 -8.76
N VAL A 152 2.42 -12.82 -8.04
CA VAL A 152 2.36 -11.81 -6.99
C VAL A 152 3.35 -10.70 -7.30
N PHE A 153 3.05 -9.53 -6.76
CA PHE A 153 3.94 -8.38 -6.81
C PHE A 153 4.47 -8.05 -5.42
N GLY A 154 5.71 -7.57 -5.39
CA GLY A 154 6.37 -6.94 -4.27
C GLY A 154 6.81 -5.54 -4.66
N PHE A 155 6.67 -4.58 -3.78
CA PHE A 155 7.12 -3.21 -4.00
C PHE A 155 7.85 -2.67 -2.76
N GLY A 156 8.98 -2.02 -2.97
CA GLY A 156 9.67 -1.34 -1.88
C GLY A 156 10.89 -0.55 -2.34
N PHE A 157 11.66 -0.07 -1.36
CA PHE A 157 12.85 0.76 -1.58
C PHE A 157 14.13 0.03 -1.16
N ALA A 158 15.05 -0.13 -2.10
CA ALA A 158 16.37 -0.68 -1.87
C ALA A 158 17.33 0.43 -1.41
N ILE A 159 17.60 0.51 -0.10
CA ILE A 159 18.41 1.57 0.50
C ILE A 159 19.85 1.62 -0.04
N LYS A 160 20.49 0.47 -0.32
CA LYS A 160 21.87 0.41 -0.84
C LYS A 160 21.97 1.03 -2.23
N MET A 161 21.00 0.71 -3.09
CA MET A 161 20.92 1.21 -4.47
C MET A 161 20.20 2.55 -4.58
N ARG A 162 19.55 3.00 -3.50
CA ARG A 162 18.72 4.21 -3.43
C ARG A 162 17.62 4.23 -4.50
N ASP A 163 17.02 3.06 -4.73
CA ASP A 163 16.09 2.87 -5.84
C ASP A 163 14.83 2.14 -5.41
N TYR A 164 13.74 2.43 -6.11
CA TYR A 164 12.49 1.71 -5.95
C TYR A 164 12.49 0.50 -6.85
N LYS A 165 12.07 -0.63 -6.30
CA LYS A 165 11.99 -1.89 -7.02
C LYS A 165 10.60 -2.48 -6.96
N VAL A 166 10.20 -3.09 -8.08
CA VAL A 166 9.01 -3.95 -8.14
C VAL A 166 9.49 -5.35 -8.49
N VAL A 167 9.11 -6.33 -7.68
CA VAL A 167 9.41 -7.75 -7.90
C VAL A 167 8.12 -8.40 -8.37
N LYS A 168 8.19 -9.14 -9.46
CA LYS A 168 7.12 -9.99 -9.93
C LYS A 168 7.57 -11.43 -9.79
N VAL A 169 6.76 -12.24 -9.13
CA VAL A 169 7.01 -13.68 -9.00
C VAL A 169 5.83 -14.40 -9.64
N ALA A 170 6.09 -15.19 -10.68
CA ALA A 170 5.08 -15.91 -11.45
C ALA A 170 5.24 -17.43 -11.29
N TYR A 171 4.13 -18.13 -11.04
CA TYR A 171 4.06 -19.56 -10.75
C TYR A 171 3.09 -20.25 -11.69
N THR A 172 3.33 -21.51 -12.03
CA THR A 172 2.42 -22.30 -12.87
C THR A 172 1.14 -22.68 -12.11
N HIS A 173 -0.01 -22.41 -12.73
CA HIS A 173 -1.33 -22.92 -12.39
C HIS A 173 -1.55 -24.27 -13.08
N GLY A 174 -1.58 -25.36 -12.30
CA GLY A 174 -1.80 -26.72 -12.79
C GLY A 174 -2.02 -27.69 -11.64
N ASP A 175 -2.42 -28.93 -11.93
CA ASP A 175 -2.61 -29.98 -10.93
C ASP A 175 -1.44 -29.99 -9.97
N TYR A 176 -1.76 -30.06 -8.66
CA TYR A 176 -0.84 -30.13 -7.55
C TYR A 176 0.09 -31.35 -7.66
N GLN A 177 0.90 -31.50 -8.69
CA GLN A 177 1.86 -32.59 -8.88
C GLN A 177 3.18 -32.02 -9.40
N ASP A 178 3.15 -30.97 -10.24
CA ASP A 178 4.35 -30.34 -10.80
C ASP A 178 4.34 -28.81 -10.61
N LEU A 179 4.80 -28.33 -9.44
CA LEU A 179 5.12 -26.91 -9.30
C LEU A 179 6.45 -26.67 -10.03
N ALA A 180 6.41 -26.03 -11.19
CA ALA A 180 7.63 -25.54 -11.80
C ALA A 180 8.20 -24.40 -10.92
N PRO A 181 9.54 -24.24 -10.85
CA PRO A 181 10.12 -23.14 -10.09
C PRO A 181 9.57 -21.80 -10.58
N PRO A 182 9.35 -20.82 -9.67
CA PRO A 182 8.79 -19.54 -10.06
C PRO A 182 9.68 -18.82 -11.06
N LYS A 183 9.09 -18.10 -12.01
CA LYS A 183 9.81 -17.11 -12.82
C LYS A 183 9.76 -15.77 -12.12
N VAL A 184 10.91 -15.13 -11.97
CA VAL A 184 11.02 -13.86 -11.25
C VAL A 184 11.59 -12.78 -12.16
N GLU A 185 10.94 -11.62 -12.15
CA GLU A 185 11.39 -10.41 -12.84
C GLU A 185 11.45 -9.26 -11.84
N VAL A 186 12.53 -8.47 -11.88
CA VAL A 186 12.74 -7.32 -11.00
C VAL A 186 12.84 -6.06 -11.86
N TYR A 187 11.95 -5.10 -11.58
CA TYR A 187 11.99 -3.76 -12.13
C TYR A 187 12.78 -2.83 -11.20
N ALA A 188 13.62 -1.98 -11.78
CA ALA A 188 14.34 -0.93 -11.06
C ALA A 188 13.99 0.45 -11.63
N LEU A 189 13.44 1.35 -10.80
CA LEU A 189 12.95 2.66 -11.22
C LEU A 189 14.05 3.54 -11.82
N SER A 190 15.29 3.45 -11.33
CA SER A 190 16.44 4.18 -11.88
C SER A 190 16.65 3.88 -13.36
N SER A 191 16.66 2.59 -13.72
CA SER A 191 16.91 2.08 -15.07
C SER A 191 15.67 2.07 -15.97
N GLY A 192 14.47 1.99 -15.38
CA GLY A 192 13.21 1.93 -16.14
C GLY A 192 12.96 0.60 -16.85
N ILE A 193 13.71 -0.46 -16.51
CA ILE A 193 13.62 -1.77 -17.17
C ILE A 193 13.37 -2.90 -16.18
N TRP A 194 12.69 -3.94 -16.68
CA TRP A 194 12.61 -5.25 -16.03
C TRP A 194 13.85 -6.07 -16.35
N LYS A 195 14.33 -6.82 -15.38
CA LYS A 195 15.39 -7.82 -15.55
C LYS A 195 14.90 -9.16 -15.03
N GLU A 196 15.17 -10.22 -15.78
CA GLU A 196 14.97 -11.57 -15.30
C GLU A 196 15.92 -11.83 -14.13
N PHE A 197 15.41 -12.49 -13.10
CA PHE A 197 16.20 -12.87 -11.94
C PHE A 197 16.88 -14.23 -12.20
N ASP A 198 18.19 -14.26 -12.05
CA ASP A 198 19.05 -15.43 -12.34
C ASP A 198 19.57 -16.13 -11.08
N GLY A 199 19.16 -15.67 -9.90
CA GLY A 199 19.54 -16.26 -8.61
C GLY A 199 18.74 -17.51 -8.23
N PHE A 200 19.06 -18.06 -7.05
CA PHE A 200 18.31 -19.17 -6.49
C PHE A 200 16.90 -18.72 -6.07
N ILE A 201 15.89 -19.48 -6.51
CA ILE A 201 14.49 -19.25 -6.16
C ILE A 201 14.00 -20.48 -5.38
N PRO A 202 13.47 -20.32 -4.16
CA PRO A 202 12.93 -21.44 -3.41
C PRO A 202 11.74 -22.07 -4.12
N ASP A 203 11.67 -23.41 -4.09
CA ASP A 203 10.56 -24.18 -4.67
C ASP A 203 9.33 -24.13 -3.74
N THR A 204 8.70 -22.95 -3.72
CA THR A 204 7.60 -22.62 -2.83
C THR A 204 6.52 -21.88 -3.59
N GLY A 205 5.25 -22.20 -3.28
CA GLY A 205 4.10 -21.47 -3.79
C GLY A 205 3.76 -20.31 -2.87
N VAL A 206 3.32 -19.18 -3.41
CA VAL A 206 2.82 -18.05 -2.59
C VAL A 206 1.31 -18.11 -2.48
N ILE A 207 0.77 -17.71 -1.33
CA ILE A 207 -0.67 -17.67 -1.09
C ILE A 207 -1.29 -16.50 -1.87
N GLU A 208 -2.28 -16.83 -2.70
CA GLU A 208 -2.85 -15.90 -3.69
C GLU A 208 -4.10 -15.18 -3.19
N TYR A 209 -4.62 -15.54 -2.02
CA TYR A 209 -5.88 -14.98 -1.56
C TYR A 209 -5.67 -13.55 -1.05
N PHE A 210 -6.05 -12.57 -1.88
CA PHE A 210 -6.00 -11.13 -1.61
C PHE A 210 -4.60 -10.53 -1.37
N TRP A 211 -3.60 -11.09 -2.06
CA TRP A 211 -2.28 -10.52 -2.36
C TRP A 211 -1.85 -9.31 -1.52
N THR A 212 -1.47 -9.56 -0.27
CA THR A 212 -0.74 -8.58 0.53
C THR A 212 0.75 -8.88 0.52
N GLN A 213 1.53 -7.85 0.77
CA GLN A 213 2.95 -7.95 1.07
C GLN A 213 3.17 -7.34 2.46
N ALA A 214 4.25 -7.74 3.11
CA ALA A 214 4.83 -6.98 4.22
C ALA A 214 6.23 -6.53 3.85
N VAL A 215 6.58 -5.27 4.11
CA VAL A 215 7.92 -4.74 3.85
C VAL A 215 8.58 -4.39 5.16
N VAL A 216 9.55 -5.19 5.57
CA VAL A 216 10.26 -5.03 6.85
C VAL A 216 11.75 -5.09 6.57
N CYS A 217 12.53 -4.18 7.16
CA CYS A 217 13.98 -4.11 7.00
C CYS A 217 14.46 -4.08 5.52
N GLY A 218 13.70 -3.45 4.62
CA GLY A 218 14.03 -3.40 3.19
C GLY A 218 13.86 -4.72 2.45
N LYS A 219 13.11 -5.66 3.02
CA LYS A 219 12.80 -6.96 2.43
C LYS A 219 11.29 -7.10 2.26
N VAL A 220 10.86 -7.68 1.15
CA VAL A 220 9.45 -7.98 0.88
C VAL A 220 9.14 -9.39 1.34
N HIS A 221 8.03 -9.56 2.05
CA HIS A 221 7.60 -10.81 2.65
C HIS A 221 6.22 -11.20 2.15
N TRP A 222 6.05 -12.48 1.83
CA TRP A 222 4.77 -13.07 1.47
C TRP A 222 4.56 -14.36 2.26
N THR A 223 3.30 -14.64 2.62
CA THR A 223 2.94 -15.97 3.11
C THR A 223 3.04 -16.97 1.97
N ALA A 224 3.82 -18.02 2.19
CA ALA A 224 4.12 -19.04 1.20
C ALA A 224 3.97 -20.44 1.80
N TYR A 225 3.99 -21.44 0.95
CA TYR A 225 3.91 -22.83 1.35
C TYR A 225 4.83 -23.69 0.49
N LYS A 226 5.41 -24.71 1.09
CA LYS A 226 6.15 -25.78 0.41
C LYS A 226 5.39 -27.08 0.54
N ARG A 227 5.58 -27.99 -0.41
CA ARG A 227 4.92 -29.29 -0.37
C ARG A 227 5.79 -30.28 0.38
N THR A 228 5.17 -31.07 1.24
CA THR A 228 5.84 -32.22 1.85
C THR A 228 5.56 -33.44 0.98
N GLY A 229 6.55 -34.32 0.81
CA GLY A 229 6.51 -35.44 -0.15
C GLY A 229 5.39 -36.47 0.05
N GLU A 230 4.53 -36.31 1.06
CA GLU A 230 3.39 -37.18 1.36
C GLU A 230 2.04 -36.45 1.14
N GLY A 231 1.40 -36.73 -0.01
CA GLY A 231 0.01 -36.33 -0.27
C GLY A 231 -0.21 -34.85 -0.61
N ARG A 232 -1.35 -34.29 -0.19
CA ARG A 232 -1.69 -32.87 -0.35
C ARG A 232 -1.23 -31.99 0.82
N ARG A 233 -0.32 -32.49 1.66
CA ARG A 233 0.19 -31.73 2.81
C ARG A 233 1.14 -30.64 2.35
N VAL A 234 1.04 -29.50 3.02
CA VAL A 234 1.87 -28.32 2.78
C VAL A 234 2.37 -27.78 4.12
N GLU A 235 3.57 -27.24 4.12
CA GLU A 235 4.15 -26.53 5.26
C GLU A 235 4.21 -25.03 4.92
N ASN A 236 3.57 -24.20 5.73
CA ASN A 236 3.60 -22.76 5.56
C ASN A 236 4.93 -22.17 6.05
N LEU A 237 5.39 -21.14 5.34
CA LEU A 237 6.56 -20.35 5.67
C LEU A 237 6.36 -18.91 5.18
N ILE A 238 7.31 -18.03 5.47
CA ILE A 238 7.36 -16.71 4.86
C ILE A 238 8.46 -16.69 3.81
N MET A 239 8.07 -16.46 2.54
CA MET A 239 9.02 -16.20 1.46
C MET A 239 9.47 -14.75 1.58
N VAL A 240 10.79 -14.53 1.49
CA VAL A 240 11.40 -13.22 1.63
C VAL A 240 12.24 -12.91 0.40
N PHE A 241 12.09 -11.71 -0.13
CA PHE A 241 13.00 -11.17 -1.14
C PHE A 241 13.69 -9.92 -0.60
N ASP A 242 15.03 -9.95 -0.54
CA ASP A 242 15.84 -8.79 -0.15
C ASP A 242 15.97 -7.81 -1.32
N LEU A 243 15.42 -6.61 -1.19
CA LEU A 243 15.48 -5.61 -2.26
C LEU A 243 16.89 -5.05 -2.48
N ASN A 244 17.76 -5.11 -1.48
CA ASN A 244 19.11 -4.61 -1.56
C ASN A 244 20.04 -5.60 -2.24
N ASP A 245 20.03 -6.82 -1.73
CA ASP A 245 20.95 -7.87 -2.16
C ASP A 245 20.38 -8.74 -3.28
N GLU A 246 19.09 -8.56 -3.62
CA GLU A 246 18.36 -9.33 -4.63
C GLU A 246 18.54 -10.83 -4.40
N ILE A 247 18.15 -11.30 -3.22
CA ILE A 247 18.21 -12.72 -2.85
C ILE A 247 16.92 -13.17 -2.21
N PHE A 248 16.53 -14.41 -2.49
CA PHE A 248 15.43 -15.06 -1.79
C PHE A 248 15.91 -15.76 -0.52
N GLN A 249 15.08 -15.68 0.51
CA GLN A 249 15.26 -16.34 1.80
C GLN A 249 13.92 -16.92 2.25
N GLU A 250 13.98 -17.89 3.14
CA GLU A 250 12.80 -18.43 3.82
C GLU A 250 12.89 -18.10 5.31
N LEU A 251 11.77 -17.68 5.89
CA LEU A 251 11.63 -17.55 7.34
C LEU A 251 10.60 -18.56 7.85
N SER A 252 10.98 -19.26 8.91
CA SER A 252 10.12 -20.24 9.56
C SER A 252 9.00 -19.55 10.35
N LEU A 253 7.82 -20.16 10.29
CA LEU A 253 6.68 -19.81 11.11
C LEU A 253 6.65 -20.65 12.40
N PRO A 254 5.93 -20.21 13.45
CA PRO A 254 5.64 -21.04 14.61
C PRO A 254 4.92 -22.33 14.21
N GLU A 255 5.15 -23.43 14.93
CA GLU A 255 4.59 -24.77 14.62
C GLU A 255 3.07 -24.76 14.40
N VAL A 256 2.34 -23.95 15.19
CA VAL A 256 0.89 -23.77 15.07
C VAL A 256 0.46 -23.25 13.69
N LEU A 257 1.28 -22.42 13.06
CA LEU A 257 1.01 -21.81 11.75
C LEU A 257 1.56 -22.64 10.58
N VAL A 258 2.61 -23.44 10.81
CA VAL A 258 3.24 -24.27 9.76
C VAL A 258 2.23 -25.23 9.14
N ASN A 259 1.36 -25.82 9.94
CA ASN A 259 0.36 -26.80 9.49
C ASN A 259 -1.04 -26.21 9.28
N GLU A 260 -1.18 -24.88 9.37
CA GLU A 260 -2.44 -24.18 9.14
C GLU A 260 -2.85 -24.23 7.66
N ILE A 261 -4.13 -23.98 7.36
CA ILE A 261 -4.56 -23.81 5.98
C ILE A 261 -3.90 -22.55 5.39
N PRO A 262 -3.16 -22.62 4.26
CA PRO A 262 -2.44 -21.48 3.70
C PRO A 262 -3.33 -20.24 3.47
N LEU A 263 -4.59 -20.45 3.05
CA LEU A 263 -5.56 -19.38 2.80
C LEU A 263 -5.98 -18.57 4.05
N ASN A 264 -5.63 -19.06 5.24
CA ASN A 264 -5.91 -18.40 6.51
C ASN A 264 -4.81 -17.43 6.94
N LEU A 265 -3.68 -17.42 6.24
CA LEU A 265 -2.50 -16.68 6.63
C LEU A 265 -2.26 -15.47 5.73
N ASN A 266 -1.99 -14.34 6.35
CA ASN A 266 -1.65 -13.11 5.66
C ASN A 266 -0.46 -12.42 6.35
N ALA A 267 0.55 -12.03 5.58
CA ALA A 267 1.67 -11.24 6.10
C ALA A 267 1.36 -9.76 5.99
N ALA A 268 1.64 -9.03 7.07
CA ALA A 268 1.51 -7.58 7.14
C ALA A 268 2.71 -6.98 7.88
N GLU A 269 2.90 -5.67 7.72
CA GLU A 269 3.84 -4.90 8.51
C GLU A 269 3.05 -4.07 9.54
N CYS A 270 3.57 -4.01 10.76
CA CYS A 270 3.04 -3.14 11.80
C CYS A 270 4.18 -2.63 12.67
N ARG A 271 4.33 -1.30 12.74
CA ARG A 271 5.36 -0.64 13.56
C ARG A 271 6.77 -1.18 13.28
N GLU A 272 7.08 -1.34 12.00
CA GLU A 272 8.34 -1.88 11.49
C GLU A 272 8.60 -3.36 11.85
N LEU A 273 7.60 -4.07 12.38
CA LEU A 273 7.67 -5.49 12.70
C LEU A 273 6.89 -6.33 11.70
N LEU A 274 7.38 -7.54 11.48
CA LEU A 274 6.69 -8.53 10.65
C LEU A 274 5.55 -9.15 11.46
N VAL A 275 4.35 -9.13 10.88
CA VAL A 275 3.13 -9.64 11.49
C VAL A 275 2.50 -10.69 10.58
N VAL A 276 1.93 -11.73 11.20
CA VAL A 276 1.09 -12.70 10.51
C VAL A 276 -0.30 -12.68 11.14
N TYR A 277 -1.29 -12.45 10.29
CA TYR A 277 -2.70 -12.63 10.61
C TYR A 277 -3.09 -14.08 10.33
N GLN A 278 -3.68 -14.74 11.33
CA GLN A 278 -4.23 -16.08 11.26
C GLN A 278 -5.74 -15.99 11.43
N TYR A 279 -6.47 -16.17 10.35
CA TYR A 279 -7.93 -16.25 10.33
C TYR A 279 -8.42 -17.66 10.63
N ASP A 280 -9.65 -17.84 11.13
CA ASP A 280 -10.16 -19.18 11.46
C ASP A 280 -10.52 -20.04 10.23
N ILE A 281 -11.13 -19.46 9.20
CA ILE A 281 -11.58 -20.15 7.98
C ILE A 281 -10.94 -19.55 6.72
N ARG A 282 -10.82 -18.22 6.66
CA ARG A 282 -10.12 -17.40 5.65
C ARG A 282 -10.26 -15.92 6.04
N ILE A 283 -9.66 -15.01 5.26
CA ILE A 283 -9.96 -13.57 5.34
C ILE A 283 -11.49 -13.38 5.27
N TRP A 284 -12.05 -12.41 6.00
CA TRP A 284 -13.50 -12.24 6.22
C TRP A 284 -14.13 -13.30 7.10
N SER A 285 -13.40 -13.78 8.09
CA SER A 285 -13.94 -14.72 9.06
C SER A 285 -14.27 -14.05 10.40
N SER A 286 -14.83 -14.87 11.30
CA SER A 286 -15.33 -14.48 12.61
C SER A 286 -14.24 -14.08 13.60
N SER A 287 -13.01 -14.54 13.37
CA SER A 287 -11.89 -14.27 14.26
C SER A 287 -10.55 -14.20 13.52
N CYS A 288 -9.66 -13.38 14.05
CA CYS A 288 -8.30 -13.21 13.58
C CYS A 288 -7.33 -13.16 14.77
N SER A 289 -6.38 -14.09 14.80
CA SER A 289 -5.25 -14.06 15.72
C SER A 289 -4.07 -13.34 15.07
N ILE A 290 -3.49 -12.37 15.79
CA ILE A 290 -2.37 -11.58 15.31
C ILE A 290 -1.11 -12.03 16.04
N ARG A 291 -0.09 -12.43 15.28
CA ARG A 291 1.23 -12.82 15.79
C ARG A 291 2.30 -11.89 15.24
N VAL A 292 3.20 -11.45 16.12
CA VAL A 292 4.26 -10.49 15.79
C VAL A 292 5.61 -11.15 16.03
N MET A 293 6.53 -10.97 15.09
CA MET A 293 7.93 -11.36 15.23
C MET A 293 8.68 -10.24 15.96
N LYS A 294 8.95 -10.42 17.26
CA LYS A 294 9.59 -9.38 18.09
C LYS A 294 11.04 -9.12 17.72
N GLN A 295 11.75 -10.16 17.29
CA GLN A 295 13.12 -10.07 16.83
C GLN A 295 13.21 -10.62 15.42
N TYR A 296 13.52 -9.74 14.46
CA TYR A 296 13.53 -10.08 13.06
C TYR A 296 14.48 -11.26 12.76
N GLY A 297 13.97 -12.28 12.07
CA GLY A 297 14.71 -13.49 11.71
C GLY A 297 14.76 -14.57 12.79
N ASP A 298 14.30 -14.29 14.01
CA ASP A 298 14.26 -15.26 15.10
C ASP A 298 12.86 -15.89 15.21
N THR A 299 12.78 -17.19 14.92
CA THR A 299 11.53 -17.97 14.98
C THR A 299 11.00 -18.12 16.42
N GLU A 300 11.86 -18.08 17.44
CA GLU A 300 11.41 -18.17 18.84
C GLU A 300 10.80 -16.85 19.33
N SER A 301 11.04 -15.75 18.62
CA SER A 301 10.54 -14.41 18.96
C SER A 301 9.08 -14.16 18.57
N TRP A 302 8.44 -15.10 17.88
CA TRP A 302 7.04 -15.00 17.52
C TRP A 302 6.15 -15.08 18.76
N SER A 303 5.43 -14.01 19.05
CA SER A 303 4.42 -13.99 20.12
C SER A 303 3.04 -13.65 19.59
N LYS A 304 2.02 -14.29 20.14
CA LYS A 304 0.63 -13.88 19.93
C LYS A 304 0.40 -12.59 20.70
N GLU A 305 0.06 -11.51 20.00
CA GLU A 305 -0.19 -10.20 20.60
C GLU A 305 -1.69 -9.97 20.80
N TYR A 306 -2.50 -10.28 19.79
CA TYR A 306 -3.94 -10.00 19.82
C TYR A 306 -4.77 -11.20 19.39
N ASN A 307 -5.98 -11.28 19.92
CA ASN A 307 -7.04 -12.15 19.42
C ASN A 307 -8.29 -11.30 19.19
N VAL A 308 -8.63 -11.09 17.93
CA VAL A 308 -9.82 -10.36 17.52
C VAL A 308 -10.90 -11.38 17.27
N ALA A 309 -11.95 -11.40 18.10
CA ALA A 309 -13.11 -12.25 17.93
C ALA A 309 -14.36 -11.38 17.97
N LEU A 310 -15.09 -11.35 16.86
CA LEU A 310 -16.25 -10.45 16.69
C LEU A 310 -17.51 -11.20 16.23
N GLY A 311 -17.54 -12.53 16.37
CA GLY A 311 -18.72 -13.34 16.09
C GLY A 311 -18.98 -13.51 14.60
N HIS A 312 -20.24 -13.54 14.15
CA HIS A 312 -20.64 -13.91 12.78
C HIS A 312 -20.35 -12.85 11.68
N GLU A 313 -19.60 -11.80 11.99
CA GLU A 313 -19.29 -10.73 11.03
C GLU A 313 -18.05 -11.09 10.19
N HIS A 314 -18.10 -10.76 8.90
CA HIS A 314 -17.00 -10.95 7.96
C HIS A 314 -15.96 -9.84 8.14
N LEU A 315 -14.77 -10.18 8.64
CA LEU A 315 -13.76 -9.18 9.03
C LEU A 315 -12.45 -9.29 8.25
N MET A 316 -11.90 -8.13 7.91
CA MET A 316 -10.53 -8.01 7.44
C MET A 316 -9.79 -7.01 8.32
N VAL A 317 -8.64 -7.43 8.85
CA VAL A 317 -7.72 -6.52 9.55
C VAL A 317 -7.00 -5.68 8.50
N LEU A 318 -7.16 -4.35 8.58
CA LEU A 318 -6.46 -3.41 7.72
C LEU A 318 -5.10 -3.00 8.29
N GLY A 319 -5.02 -2.89 9.61
CA GLY A 319 -3.80 -2.47 10.29
C GLY A 319 -4.04 -2.23 11.78
N ILE A 320 -2.95 -1.92 12.48
CA ILE A 320 -2.95 -1.64 13.91
C ILE A 320 -2.40 -0.22 14.08
N SER A 321 -3.10 0.62 14.85
CA SER A 321 -2.68 1.98 15.14
C SER A 321 -1.54 2.02 16.15
N ASP A 322 -0.93 3.20 16.32
CA ASP A 322 0.08 3.45 17.35
C ASP A 322 -0.47 3.21 18.78
N ASN A 323 -1.77 3.36 18.99
CA ASN A 323 -2.45 3.13 20.27
C ASN A 323 -2.91 1.68 20.49
N SER A 324 -2.47 0.77 19.62
CA SER A 324 -2.81 -0.66 19.65
C SER A 324 -4.29 -0.95 19.38
N GLU A 325 -5.00 0.02 18.80
CA GLU A 325 -6.35 -0.18 18.26
C GLU A 325 -6.25 -0.80 16.86
N ILE A 326 -7.17 -1.69 16.55
CA ILE A 326 -7.15 -2.47 15.33
C ILE A 326 -8.21 -1.91 14.39
N LEU A 327 -7.79 -1.51 13.19
CA LEU A 327 -8.69 -1.06 12.13
C LEU A 327 -9.18 -2.26 11.34
N LEU A 328 -10.49 -2.38 11.23
CA LEU A 328 -11.20 -3.50 10.63
C LEU A 328 -12.17 -3.02 9.55
N THR A 329 -12.49 -3.89 8.60
CA THR A 329 -13.65 -3.73 7.71
C THR A 329 -14.72 -4.74 8.04
N GLU A 330 -15.99 -4.34 7.98
CA GLU A 330 -17.16 -5.21 8.13
C GLU A 330 -17.82 -5.52 6.76
N SER A 331 -18.72 -6.50 6.72
CA SER A 331 -19.37 -7.04 5.51
C SER A 331 -20.11 -6.02 4.62
N ILE A 332 -20.51 -4.87 5.17
CA ILE A 332 -21.24 -3.82 4.42
C ILE A 332 -20.26 -2.72 3.94
N GLY A 333 -18.95 -2.98 4.03
CA GLY A 333 -17.91 -2.00 3.75
C GLY A 333 -17.85 -0.88 4.78
N MET A 334 -18.32 -1.15 5.99
CA MET A 334 -18.16 -0.26 7.14
C MET A 334 -16.74 -0.42 7.70
N LEU A 335 -16.15 0.66 8.21
CA LEU A 335 -14.91 0.56 8.98
C LEU A 335 -15.25 0.40 10.45
N ALA A 336 -14.43 -0.31 11.20
CA ALA A 336 -14.56 -0.38 12.64
C ALA A 336 -13.20 -0.28 13.31
N LEU A 337 -13.17 0.37 14.47
CA LEU A 337 -12.05 0.37 15.39
C LEU A 337 -12.34 -0.59 16.51
N TYR A 338 -11.40 -1.50 16.73
CA TYR A 338 -11.48 -2.49 17.78
C TYR A 338 -10.35 -2.27 18.77
N ASN A 339 -10.73 -2.04 20.02
CA ASN A 339 -9.78 -1.96 21.11
C ASN A 339 -9.63 -3.36 21.74
N PRO A 340 -8.47 -4.02 21.58
CA PRO A 340 -8.30 -5.40 22.04
C PRO A 340 -8.28 -5.56 23.56
N GLU A 341 -7.96 -4.50 24.32
CA GLU A 341 -7.93 -4.54 25.79
C GLU A 341 -9.34 -4.48 26.39
N THR A 342 -10.16 -3.56 25.87
CA THR A 342 -11.54 -3.36 26.35
C THR A 342 -12.56 -4.22 25.61
N GLN A 343 -12.15 -4.86 24.51
CA GLN A 343 -12.99 -5.59 23.56
C GLN A 343 -14.15 -4.76 22.99
N LYS A 344 -14.03 -3.43 23.04
CA LYS A 344 -15.03 -2.53 22.48
C LYS A 344 -14.76 -2.33 20.99
N LYS A 345 -15.85 -2.30 20.24
CA LYS A 345 -15.88 -2.02 18.81
C LYS A 345 -16.67 -0.74 18.56
N GLU A 346 -16.10 0.17 17.80
CA GLU A 346 -16.76 1.37 17.31
C GLU A 346 -16.81 1.30 15.78
N SER A 347 -18.01 1.28 15.20
CA SER A 347 -18.21 1.16 13.75
C SER A 347 -18.51 2.52 13.12
N PHE A 348 -18.01 2.74 11.90
CA PHE A 348 -18.04 3.99 11.15
C PHE A 348 -18.64 3.77 9.76
N CYS A 349 -19.57 4.66 9.38
CA CYS A 349 -20.15 4.68 8.05
C CYS A 349 -19.20 5.34 7.05
N ILE A 350 -18.33 4.55 6.42
CA ILE A 350 -17.77 4.92 5.12
C ILE A 350 -18.41 4.00 4.10
N PRO A 351 -19.24 4.51 3.17
CA PRO A 351 -19.95 3.69 2.20
C PRO A 351 -18.98 3.21 1.11
N GLY A 352 -18.20 2.17 1.43
CA GLY A 352 -17.27 1.52 0.54
C GLY A 352 -17.68 0.10 0.18
N THR A 353 -17.03 -0.50 -0.82
CA THR A 353 -17.17 -1.93 -1.10
C THR A 353 -16.27 -2.73 -0.14
N GLU A 354 -16.75 -3.85 0.40
CA GLU A 354 -16.06 -4.71 1.38
C GLU A 354 -14.57 -4.99 1.03
N TYR A 355 -14.27 -5.35 -0.22
CA TYR A 355 -12.92 -5.71 -0.68
C TYR A 355 -12.03 -4.53 -1.09
N SER A 356 -12.57 -3.31 -1.06
CA SER A 356 -11.90 -2.15 -1.65
C SER A 356 -11.02 -1.36 -0.69
N PHE A 357 -11.14 -1.62 0.61
CA PHE A 357 -10.44 -0.88 1.63
C PHE A 357 -8.95 -1.25 1.67
N TYR A 358 -8.11 -0.23 1.82
CA TYR A 358 -6.69 -0.36 2.06
C TYR A 358 -6.26 0.77 2.99
N PHE A 359 -5.31 0.49 3.86
CA PHE A 359 -4.78 1.44 4.82
C PHE A 359 -3.27 1.21 4.99
N ASP A 360 -2.49 2.29 5.01
CA ASP A 360 -1.04 2.22 5.22
C ASP A 360 -0.49 3.58 5.68
N THR A 361 0.74 3.57 6.20
CA THR A 361 1.49 4.79 6.49
C THR A 361 1.89 5.50 5.19
N TYR A 362 1.93 6.84 5.24
CA TYR A 362 2.23 7.66 4.08
C TYR A 362 3.20 8.79 4.38
N GLN A 363 4.24 8.85 3.56
CA GLN A 363 5.32 9.80 3.70
C GLN A 363 5.44 10.66 2.43
N GLU A 364 5.18 11.96 2.51
CA GLU A 364 5.31 12.82 1.32
C GLU A 364 6.76 12.83 0.80
N SER A 365 6.92 12.70 -0.51
CA SER A 365 8.23 12.75 -1.18
C SER A 365 8.19 13.46 -2.54
N LEU A 366 9.37 13.70 -3.13
CA LEU A 366 9.54 14.28 -4.47
C LEU A 366 9.76 13.23 -5.56
N VAL A 367 9.57 11.94 -5.25
CA VAL A 367 9.87 10.86 -6.20
C VAL A 367 8.94 10.94 -7.41
N LEU A 368 9.47 10.62 -8.60
CA LEU A 368 8.82 10.84 -9.90
C LEU A 368 8.69 12.32 -10.32
N LEU A 369 9.32 13.28 -9.63
CA LEU A 369 9.32 14.67 -10.10
C LEU A 369 10.04 14.84 -11.45
N ASP A 370 11.10 14.05 -11.64
CA ASP A 370 11.93 13.96 -12.84
C ASP A 370 11.39 12.96 -13.89
N LYS A 371 10.44 12.09 -13.50
CA LYS A 371 9.89 11.00 -14.32
C LYS A 371 8.36 11.07 -14.47
N GLY A 372 7.76 10.19 -15.26
CA GLY A 372 6.30 10.04 -15.34
C GLY A 372 5.55 11.21 -15.99
N VAL A 373 4.22 11.16 -15.95
CA VAL A 373 3.31 12.15 -16.55
C VAL A 373 2.52 12.85 -15.44
N VAL A 374 2.26 14.15 -15.60
CA VAL A 374 1.39 14.91 -14.69
C VAL A 374 -0.07 14.52 -14.95
N LEU A 375 -0.78 14.15 -13.91
CA LEU A 375 -2.22 13.92 -13.96
C LEU A 375 -2.95 15.26 -14.02
N PRO A 376 -4.01 15.36 -14.84
CA PRO A 376 -4.84 16.55 -14.85
C PRO A 376 -5.44 16.78 -13.45
N PRO A 377 -5.77 18.05 -13.10
CA PRO A 377 -6.56 18.33 -11.91
C PRO A 377 -7.85 17.51 -11.95
N LEU A 378 -8.23 16.92 -10.82
CA LEU A 378 -9.48 16.18 -10.71
C LEU A 378 -10.64 17.11 -11.04
N ASP A 379 -11.57 16.66 -11.89
CA ASP A 379 -12.85 17.32 -12.07
C ASP A 379 -13.57 17.32 -10.71
N LEU A 380 -13.57 18.49 -10.06
CA LEU A 380 -14.56 18.76 -9.02
C LEU A 380 -15.93 18.73 -9.70
N PRO A 381 -16.99 18.28 -9.01
CA PRO A 381 -18.33 18.33 -9.58
C PRO A 381 -18.57 19.76 -10.04
N SER A 382 -18.72 19.97 -11.35
CA SER A 382 -19.21 21.23 -11.88
C SER A 382 -20.57 21.45 -11.25
N GLU A 383 -20.75 22.55 -10.53
CA GLU A 383 -22.09 23.10 -10.31
C GLU A 383 -22.69 23.26 -11.71
N LYS A 384 -23.60 22.35 -12.07
CA LYS A 384 -24.42 22.53 -13.25
C LYS A 384 -25.27 23.76 -12.95
N THR A 385 -24.90 24.89 -13.53
CA THR A 385 -25.83 25.99 -13.76
C THR A 385 -26.94 25.45 -14.63
N THR A 386 -28.09 25.22 -14.01
CA THR A 386 -29.36 24.93 -14.65
C THR A 386 -29.83 26.21 -15.35
N ASP A 387 -29.82 26.20 -16.67
CA ASP A 387 -30.74 27.01 -17.48
C ASP A 387 -31.67 26.01 -18.20
N ASP A 388 -32.93 26.05 -17.79
CA ASP A 388 -34.19 25.76 -18.52
C ASP A 388 -34.32 24.45 -19.32
N ASP A 389 -35.02 23.45 -18.77
CA ASP A 389 -36.45 23.23 -19.06
C ASP A 389 -36.97 21.95 -18.35
N GLU A 390 -37.96 22.19 -17.48
CA GLU A 390 -39.05 21.34 -16.94
C GLU A 390 -38.90 19.81 -16.91
N ASP A 391 -38.71 19.26 -15.71
CA ASP A 391 -39.62 18.26 -15.10
C ASP A 391 -39.37 18.18 -13.58
N GLU A 392 -40.42 18.47 -12.80
CA GLU A 392 -40.45 18.52 -11.33
C GLU A 392 -40.29 17.12 -10.70
N GLU A 393 -39.37 16.98 -9.74
CA GLU A 393 -39.67 16.67 -8.31
C GLU A 393 -38.42 16.15 -7.57
N ASN A 394 -38.18 16.75 -6.38
CA ASN A 394 -37.22 16.40 -5.31
C ASN A 394 -35.81 16.98 -5.34
N ASP A 395 -35.72 18.32 -5.33
CA ASP A 395 -34.59 19.04 -4.73
C ASP A 395 -34.77 19.17 -3.21
N ALA A 396 -34.33 18.16 -2.45
CA ALA A 396 -34.17 18.27 -1.01
C ALA A 396 -33.19 17.24 -0.40
N GLU A 397 -32.08 16.87 -1.07
CA GLU A 397 -31.22 15.80 -0.52
C GLU A 397 -29.69 15.94 -0.74
N ASN A 398 -29.17 17.15 -1.02
CA ASN A 398 -27.70 17.37 -1.10
C ASN A 398 -27.03 17.85 0.22
N ALA A 399 -27.78 17.95 1.32
CA ALA A 399 -27.23 18.22 2.65
C ALA A 399 -26.52 17.05 3.38
N PRO A 400 -26.70 15.73 3.06
CA PRO A 400 -26.09 14.67 3.86
C PRO A 400 -24.57 14.48 3.69
N GLN A 401 -23.98 14.99 2.60
CA GLN A 401 -22.60 14.63 2.23
C GLN A 401 -21.53 15.39 3.04
N SER A 402 -21.86 16.57 3.56
CA SER A 402 -20.93 17.43 4.29
C SER A 402 -20.68 16.96 5.72
N TRP A 403 -21.73 16.55 6.45
CA TRP A 403 -21.61 16.12 7.83
C TRP A 403 -20.97 14.72 7.96
N MET A 404 -21.22 13.81 7.02
CA MET A 404 -20.55 12.51 6.97
C MET A 404 -19.06 12.65 6.68
N HIS A 405 -18.67 13.52 5.74
CA HIS A 405 -17.27 13.86 5.53
C HIS A 405 -16.64 14.51 6.77
N TYR A 406 -17.36 15.39 7.46
CA TYR A 406 -16.90 16.06 8.68
C TYR A 406 -16.72 15.10 9.87
N LEU A 407 -17.63 14.15 10.09
CA LEU A 407 -17.46 13.10 11.11
C LEU A 407 -16.32 12.15 10.73
N MET A 408 -16.26 11.67 9.49
CA MET A 408 -15.12 10.90 8.98
C MET A 408 -13.79 11.64 9.21
N HIS A 409 -13.79 12.97 9.03
CA HIS A 409 -12.65 13.86 9.25
C HIS A 409 -12.26 13.97 10.73
N GLN A 410 -13.20 14.16 11.65
CA GLN A 410 -12.91 14.23 13.08
C GLN A 410 -12.37 12.89 13.63
N TYR A 411 -12.88 11.76 13.14
CA TYR A 411 -12.51 10.45 13.68
C TYR A 411 -11.28 9.81 13.01
N LEU A 412 -11.06 9.99 11.70
CA LEU A 412 -9.77 9.64 11.11
C LEU A 412 -8.65 10.47 11.75
N THR A 413 -8.90 11.75 12.07
CA THR A 413 -7.96 12.56 12.85
C THR A 413 -7.78 12.03 14.28
N ALA A 414 -8.84 11.53 14.94
CA ALA A 414 -8.70 10.92 16.26
C ALA A 414 -7.91 9.60 16.22
N PHE A 415 -8.19 8.71 15.26
CA PHE A 415 -7.50 7.44 15.08
C PHE A 415 -6.04 7.59 14.65
N LEU A 416 -5.73 8.61 13.85
CA LEU A 416 -4.41 8.82 13.23
C LEU A 416 -3.56 9.88 13.93
N GLY A 417 -4.23 10.77 14.67
CA GLY A 417 -3.67 11.88 15.43
C GLY A 417 -3.61 11.66 16.95
N ALA A 418 -4.16 10.56 17.49
CA ALA A 418 -3.98 10.19 18.90
C ALA A 418 -2.57 9.66 19.24
N GLY A 419 -1.57 9.97 18.39
CA GLY A 419 -0.17 10.02 18.81
C GLY A 419 0.08 11.34 19.52
N ASN A 420 -0.21 11.36 20.83
CA ASN A 420 0.00 12.40 21.85
C ASN A 420 -1.29 13.07 22.36
N ILE A 421 -1.77 12.56 23.50
CA ILE A 421 -1.74 13.36 24.73
C ILE A 421 -0.78 12.68 25.69
#